data_AF-A0A2V6WPJ5-F1
#
_entry.id   AF-A0A2V6WPJ5-F1
#
_cell.length_a   1.000
_cell.length_b   1.000
_cell.length_c   1.000
_cell.angle_alpha   90.00
_cell.angle_beta   90.00
_cell.angle_gamma   90.00
#
_symmetry.space_group_name_H-M   'P 1'
#
loop_
_entity.id
_entity.type
_entity.pdbx_description
1 polymer ?
#
loop_
_entity_poly.entity_id
_entity_poly.type
_entity_poly.pdbx_seq_one_letter_code
_entity_poly.pdbx_strand_id
1 'polypeptide(L)' 'VRVTEAVRAGAVFVPFVKLADSAANFLTNSAADPASKIPEYKVCAVRLERPAQ' A
#
# COMPACT_ATOMS: atom_id res chain seq x y z
N VAL A 1 13.83 -1.33 1.57
CA VAL A 1 13.07 -0.31 2.34
C VAL A 1 13.83 1.01 2.30
N ARG A 2 13.15 2.15 2.15
CA ARG A 2 13.76 3.50 2.21
C ARG A 2 13.02 4.33 3.26
N VAL A 3 13.75 4.88 4.24
CA VAL A 3 13.21 5.75 5.29
C VAL A 3 13.41 7.21 4.89
N THR A 4 12.36 8.03 4.96
CA THR A 4 12.39 9.46 4.63
C THR A 4 11.41 10.24 5.50
N GLU A 5 11.59 11.56 5.61
CA GLU A 5 10.65 12.47 6.29
C GLU A 5 9.45 12.86 5.41
N ALA A 6 9.44 12.44 4.13
CA ALA A 6 8.37 12.78 3.19
C ALA A 6 7.06 12.01 3.45
N VAL A 7 7.11 10.95 4.26
CA VAL A 7 5.95 10.13 4.63
C VAL A 7 5.66 10.34 6.12
N ARG A 8 4.40 10.61 6.46
CA ARG A 8 3.99 10.80 7.86
C ARG A 8 4.31 9.57 8.72
N ALA A 9 4.61 9.77 9.99
CA ALA A 9 4.74 8.68 10.95
C ALA A 9 3.46 7.82 10.98
N GLY A 10 3.63 6.51 11.00
CA GLY A 10 2.51 5.54 10.97
C GLY A 10 1.91 5.27 9.59
N ALA A 11 2.42 5.90 8.52
CA ALA A 11 2.04 5.58 7.15
C ALA A 11 3.22 5.00 6.36
N VAL A 12 2.89 4.32 5.26
CA VAL A 12 3.86 3.83 4.29
C VAL A 12 3.45 4.27 2.89
N PHE A 13 4.44 4.46 2.03
CA PHE A 13 4.23 4.69 0.61
C PHE A 13 4.78 3.50 -0.18
N VAL A 14 3.94 2.94 -1.06
CA VAL A 14 4.31 1.83 -1.95
C VAL A 14 4.04 2.26 -3.40
N PRO A 15 5.07 2.40 -4.25
CA PRO A 15 4.85 2.64 -5.68
C PRO A 15 4.31 1.36 -6.33
N PHE A 16 3.27 1.43 -7.15
CA PHE A 16 2.69 0.24 -7.80
C PHE A 16 2.94 0.20 -9.32
N VAL A 17 3.18 1.35 -9.97
CA VAL A 17 3.42 1.43 -11.43
C VAL A 17 4.84 1.00 -11.82
N LYS A 18 5.81 1.17 -10.92
CA LYS A 18 7.23 0.88 -11.18
C LYS A 18 7.66 -0.53 -10.77
N LEU A 19 6.75 -1.33 -10.19
CA LEU A 19 7.05 -2.65 -9.68
C LEU A 19 6.51 -3.72 -10.64
N ALA A 20 7.15 -3.88 -11.79
CA ALA A 20 6.71 -4.86 -12.80
C ALA A 20 6.64 -6.29 -12.24
N ASP A 21 7.55 -6.65 -11.33
CA ASP A 21 7.62 -7.96 -10.69
C ASP A 21 6.98 -7.99 -9.29
N SER A 22 6.12 -7.02 -8.94
CA SER A 22 5.45 -7.02 -7.63
C SER A 22 3.97 -6.66 -7.70
N ALA A 23 3.14 -7.48 -7.07
CA ALA A 23 1.71 -7.26 -6.97
C ALA A 23 1.36 -6.37 -5.76
N ALA A 24 1.71 -5.08 -5.79
CA ALA A 24 1.44 -4.17 -4.67
C ALA A 24 -0.04 -4.14 -4.24
N ASN A 25 -0.97 -4.24 -5.20
CA ASN A 25 -2.41 -4.27 -4.92
C ASN A 25 -2.87 -5.52 -4.17
N PHE A 26 -2.05 -6.59 -4.08
CA PHE A 26 -2.34 -7.74 -3.21
C PHE A 26 -2.46 -7.33 -1.73
N LEU A 27 -1.79 -6.24 -1.32
CA LEU A 27 -1.85 -5.71 0.04
C LEU A 27 -3.03 -4.75 0.27
N THR A 28 -3.83 -4.46 -0.75
CA THR A 28 -5.00 -3.58 -0.63
C THR A 28 -6.26 -4.36 -0.28
N ASN A 29 -7.28 -3.69 0.24
CA ASN A 29 -8.55 -4.31 0.59
C ASN A 29 -9.54 -4.25 -0.60
N SER A 30 -10.65 -4.97 -0.49
CA SER A 30 -11.73 -4.96 -1.48
C SER A 30 -12.76 -3.86 -1.25
N ALA A 31 -12.50 -2.90 -0.35
CA ALA A 31 -13.43 -1.80 -0.10
C ALA A 31 -13.46 -0.87 -1.32
N ALA A 32 -14.65 -0.37 -1.61
CA ALA A 32 -14.89 0.57 -2.69
C ALA A 32 -15.99 1.55 -2.30
N ASP A 33 -15.93 2.75 -2.87
CA ASP A 33 -16.97 3.75 -2.68
C ASP A 33 -18.33 3.21 -3.15
N PRO A 34 -19.40 3.31 -2.35
CA PRO A 34 -20.68 2.66 -2.65
C PRO A 34 -21.36 3.24 -3.89
N ALA A 35 -21.12 4.51 -4.24
CA ALA A 35 -21.75 5.19 -5.37
C ALA A 35 -20.94 5.01 -6.66
N SER A 36 -19.66 5.36 -6.63
CA SER A 36 -18.77 5.39 -7.80
C SER A 36 -18.05 4.07 -8.06
N LYS A 37 -18.02 3.15 -7.09
CA LYS A 37 -17.28 1.88 -7.13
C LYS A 37 -15.75 2.03 -7.25
N ILE A 38 -15.22 3.22 -6.97
CA ILE A 38 -13.76 3.44 -6.95
C ILE A 38 -13.15 2.67 -5.77
N PRO A 39 -12.12 1.81 -5.98
CA PRO A 39 -11.49 1.05 -4.90
C PRO A 39 -10.65 1.91 -3.94
N GLU A 40 -10.53 1.45 -2.69
CA GLU A 40 -9.75 2.08 -1.63
C GLU A 40 -8.24 1.79 -1.76
N TYR A 41 -7.60 2.30 -2.81
CA TYR A 41 -6.16 2.05 -3.02
C TYR A 41 -5.23 2.85 -2.10
N LYS A 42 -5.71 3.95 -1.51
CA LYS A 42 -4.87 4.90 -0.77
C LYS A 42 -4.88 4.67 0.75
N VAL A 43 -5.72 3.78 1.25
CA VAL A 43 -5.85 3.47 2.67
C VAL A 43 -6.00 1.96 2.82
N CYS A 44 -5.08 1.33 3.54
CA CYS A 44 -5.21 -0.07 3.94
C CYS A 44 -4.35 -0.30 5.18
N ALA A 45 -4.87 -1.04 6.16
CA ALA A 45 -4.12 -1.43 7.34
C ALA A 45 -3.14 -2.54 6.97
N VAL A 46 -1.86 -2.36 7.30
CA VAL A 46 -0.79 -3.32 6.98
C VAL A 46 0.09 -3.54 8.21
N ARG A 47 0.74 -4.71 8.26
CA ARG A 47 1.79 -5.00 9.22
C ARG A 47 3.14 -5.03 8.50
N LEU A 48 4.12 -4.34 9.05
CA LEU A 48 5.50 -4.41 8.57
C LEU A 48 6.27 -5.47 9.34
N GLU A 49 6.94 -6.34 8.61
CA GLU A 49 7.81 -7.38 9.16
C GLU A 49 9.15 -7.38 8.42
N ARG A 50 10.20 -7.86 9.09
CA ARG A 50 11.45 -8.17 8.40
C ARG A 50 11.23 -9.47 7.61
N PRO A 51 11.78 -9.60 6.39
CA PRO A 51 11.71 -10.86 5.66
C PRO A 51 12.24 -12.00 6.53
N ALA A 52 11.58 -13.17 6.47
CA ALA A 52 12.18 -14.39 6.97
C ALA A 52 13.50 -14.60 6.21
N GLN A 53 14.54 -14.93 6.96
CA GLN A 53 15.91 -15.06 6.45
C GLN A 53 16.03 -16.21 5.46
#